data_AF-A0A9E5G6Y2-F1
#
_entry.id   AF-A0A9E5G6Y2-F1
#
_cell.length_a   1.000
_cell.length_b   1.000
_cell.length_c   1.000
_cell.angle_alpha   90.00
_cell.angle_beta   90.00
_cell.angle_gamma   90.00
#
_symmetry.space_group_name_H-M   'P 1'
#
loop_
_entity.id
_entity.type
_entity.pdbx_description
1 polymer ?
#
loop_
_entity_poly.entity_id
_entity_poly.type
_entity_poly.pdbx_seq_one_letter_code
_entity_poly.pdbx_strand_id
1 'polypeptide(L)'
;MQVRQERTNWRDEGLSERHRLWGWDCPAIDIDFLALEYNRGKAVALVEYKNEHARKQDYNHPSYRALVDLGDKATLPVFVCRYSDNFMRWEIDPIGKVATRKFEEHKIPSRVTLTEKRYVKFLYWLRGAEAPPEVLEQLNG
;
A
#
# COMPACT_ATOMS: atom_id res chain seq x y z
N MET A 1 8.71 -24.69 0.30
CA MET A 1 8.00 -24.77 1.59
C MET A 1 6.57 -24.29 1.38
N GLN A 2 5.58 -25.11 1.72
CA GLN A 2 4.18 -24.72 1.62
C GLN A 2 3.87 -23.77 2.78
N VAL A 3 3.52 -22.52 2.46
CA VAL A 3 3.14 -21.50 3.45
C VAL A 3 1.86 -22.00 4.15
N ARG A 4 1.88 -22.07 5.49
CA ARG A 4 0.66 -22.37 6.25
C ARG A 4 -0.37 -21.29 5.97
N GLN A 5 -1.51 -21.68 5.42
CA GLN A 5 -2.68 -20.81 5.33
C GLN A 5 -3.02 -20.26 6.72
N GLU A 6 -3.39 -18.98 6.78
CA GLU A 6 -3.84 -18.36 8.02
C GLU A 6 -4.96 -19.19 8.65
N ARG A 7 -4.92 -19.32 9.97
CA ARG A 7 -5.80 -20.22 10.72
C ARG A 7 -7.29 -19.87 10.60
N THR A 8 -7.61 -18.66 10.19
CA THR A 8 -8.98 -18.15 10.17
C THR A 8 -9.45 -17.72 8.79
N ASN A 9 -8.60 -17.46 7.79
CA ASN A 9 -8.98 -16.75 6.55
C ASN A 9 -9.65 -15.37 6.77
N TRP A 10 -9.62 -14.83 7.98
CA TRP A 10 -10.23 -13.56 8.35
C TRP A 10 -9.19 -12.76 9.13
N ARG A 11 -8.78 -11.60 8.60
CA ARG A 11 -8.49 -10.45 9.47
C ARG A 11 -9.73 -10.30 10.34
N ASP A 12 -9.57 -10.39 11.66
CA ASP A 12 -10.62 -10.46 12.68
C ASP A 12 -11.92 -9.72 12.29
N GLU A 13 -12.85 -10.42 11.62
CA GLU A 13 -14.08 -9.84 11.08
C GLU A 13 -14.89 -9.23 12.20
N GLY A 14 -14.92 -9.90 13.36
CA GLY A 14 -15.60 -9.44 14.54
C GLY A 14 -15.11 -8.06 14.97
N LEU A 15 -13.80 -7.83 15.01
CA LEU A 15 -13.27 -6.49 15.32
C LEU A 15 -13.63 -5.46 14.24
N SER A 16 -13.53 -5.82 12.96
CA SER A 16 -13.90 -4.92 11.85
C SER A 16 -15.38 -4.52 11.90
N GLU A 17 -16.28 -5.47 12.18
CA GLU A 17 -17.70 -5.20 12.40
C GLU A 17 -17.93 -4.27 13.59
N ARG A 18 -17.18 -4.45 14.70
CA ARG A 18 -17.25 -3.57 15.87
C ARG A 18 -16.79 -2.16 15.53
N HIS A 19 -15.73 -1.98 14.74
CA HIS A 19 -15.27 -0.66 14.30
C HIS A 19 -16.34 0.10 13.49
N ARG A 20 -17.17 -0.60 12.71
CA ARG A 20 -18.30 0.03 11.99
C ARG A 20 -19.33 0.66 12.93
N LEU A 21 -19.40 0.20 14.19
CA LEU A 21 -20.30 0.75 15.21
C LEU A 21 -19.74 2.01 15.89
N TRP A 22 -18.45 2.34 15.70
CA TRP A 22 -17.80 3.46 16.38
C TRP A 22 -17.98 4.80 15.66
N GLY A 23 -18.85 4.84 14.65
CA GLY A 23 -19.21 6.03 13.92
C GLY A 23 -18.31 6.34 12.71
N TRP A 24 -18.62 7.43 12.03
CA TRP A 24 -17.91 7.87 10.82
C TRP A 24 -16.44 8.24 11.09
N ASP A 25 -16.19 8.97 12.18
CA ASP A 25 -14.85 9.36 12.62
C ASP A 25 -14.36 8.38 13.69
N CYS A 26 -14.27 7.11 13.30
CA CYS A 26 -13.88 6.02 14.17
C CYS A 26 -12.52 6.33 14.86
N PRO A 27 -12.39 6.21 16.19
CA PRO A 27 -11.18 6.59 16.92
C PRO A 27 -9.97 5.71 16.58
N ALA A 28 -10.19 4.59 15.88
CA ALA A 28 -9.16 3.75 15.31
C ALA A 28 -9.52 3.42 13.85
N ILE A 29 -8.52 3.53 12.97
CA ILE A 29 -8.68 3.20 11.56
C ILE A 29 -8.39 1.72 11.33
N ASP A 30 -9.34 0.99 10.75
CA ASP A 30 -9.09 -0.32 10.16
C ASP A 30 -8.49 -0.12 8.77
N ILE A 31 -7.17 -0.20 8.66
CA ILE A 31 -6.50 -0.15 7.36
C ILE A 31 -6.53 -1.55 6.80
N ASP A 32 -7.46 -1.80 5.87
CA ASP A 32 -7.76 -3.12 5.31
C ASP A 32 -6.49 -3.97 5.16
N PHE A 33 -5.50 -3.47 4.42
CA PHE A 33 -4.20 -4.12 4.33
C PHE A 33 -3.05 -3.10 4.33
N LEU A 34 -2.63 -2.70 5.53
CA LEU A 34 -1.42 -1.89 5.70
C LEU A 34 -0.18 -2.78 5.60
N ALA A 35 0.71 -2.45 4.66
CA ALA A 35 2.06 -3.00 4.65
C ALA A 35 3.08 -1.93 5.01
N LEU A 36 4.06 -2.36 5.80
CA LEU A 36 5.28 -1.61 6.04
C LEU A 36 6.35 -2.12 5.08
N GLU A 37 6.71 -1.30 4.10
CA GLU A 37 7.91 -1.54 3.31
C GLU A 37 9.13 -1.16 4.14
N TYR A 38 10.10 -2.07 4.24
CA TYR A 38 11.29 -1.86 5.04
C TYR A 38 12.57 -2.30 4.33
N ASN A 39 13.70 -1.74 4.75
CA ASN A 39 15.03 -2.16 4.34
C ASN A 39 15.91 -2.28 5.60
N ARG A 40 16.49 -3.47 5.85
CA ARG A 40 17.35 -3.76 7.01
C ARG A 40 16.75 -3.29 8.36
N GLY A 41 15.45 -3.56 8.56
CA GLY A 41 14.72 -3.19 9.78
C GLY A 41 14.39 -1.69 9.90
N LYS A 42 14.56 -0.90 8.84
CA LYS A 42 14.17 0.51 8.78
C LYS A 42 12.98 0.69 7.86
N ALA A 43 11.97 1.43 8.32
CA ALA A 43 10.81 1.79 7.52
C ALA A 43 11.23 2.59 6.28
N VAL A 44 10.64 2.26 5.14
CA VAL A 44 10.90 2.87 3.83
C VAL A 44 9.65 3.51 3.25
N ALA A 45 8.50 2.87 3.39
CA ALA A 45 7.22 3.41 2.94
C ALA A 45 6.05 2.76 3.70
N LEU A 46 4.93 3.47 3.76
CA LEU A 46 3.63 2.90 4.10
C LEU A 46 2.85 2.65 2.81
N VAL A 47 2.28 1.47 2.67
CA VAL A 47 1.43 1.14 1.51
C VAL A 47 0.11 0.57 2.01
N GLU A 48 -0.99 1.23 1.66
CA GLU A 48 -2.33 0.67 1.82
C GLU A 48 -2.72 -0.06 0.53
N TYR A 49 -2.92 -1.38 0.63
CA TYR A 49 -3.34 -2.19 -0.50
C TYR A 49 -4.86 -2.32 -0.52
N LYS A 50 -5.44 -2.13 -1.71
CA LYS A 50 -6.85 -2.35 -2.01
C LYS A 50 -6.98 -3.30 -3.19
N ASN A 51 -7.85 -4.29 -3.05
CA ASN A 51 -8.25 -5.08 -4.20
C ASN A 51 -9.14 -4.25 -5.16
N GLU A 52 -9.16 -4.59 -6.44
CA GLU A 52 -9.96 -3.88 -7.45
C GLU A 52 -11.47 -3.88 -7.15
N HIS A 53 -11.98 -4.87 -6.41
CA HIS A 53 -13.36 -4.95 -5.96
C HIS A 53 -13.65 -4.13 -4.69
N ALA A 54 -12.63 -3.57 -4.05
CA ALA A 54 -12.82 -2.69 -2.89
C ALA A 54 -13.52 -1.38 -3.30
N ARG A 55 -14.27 -0.78 -2.37
CA ARG A 55 -14.92 0.52 -2.58
C ARG A 55 -13.92 1.57 -3.09
N LYS A 56 -14.38 2.48 -3.94
CA LYS A 56 -13.55 3.58 -4.47
C LYS A 56 -12.97 4.38 -3.30
N GLN A 57 -11.68 4.70 -3.39
CA GLN A 57 -11.01 5.49 -2.37
C GLN A 57 -11.53 6.92 -2.37
N ASP A 58 -11.84 7.42 -1.17
CA ASP A 58 -12.11 8.83 -0.92
C ASP A 58 -10.96 9.41 -0.08
N TYR A 59 -10.03 10.08 -0.74
CA TYR A 59 -8.86 10.68 -0.08
C TYR A 59 -9.20 11.85 0.86
N ASN A 60 -10.46 12.34 0.87
CA ASN A 60 -10.92 13.32 1.84
C ASN A 60 -11.37 12.68 3.17
N HIS A 61 -11.52 11.36 3.22
CA HIS A 61 -11.95 10.66 4.42
C HIS A 61 -10.94 10.89 5.57
N PRO A 62 -11.41 11.09 6.83
CA PRO A 62 -10.52 11.30 7.99
C PRO A 62 -9.41 10.25 8.13
N SER A 63 -9.71 9.01 7.75
CA SER A 63 -8.78 7.87 7.77
C SER A 63 -7.51 8.12 6.94
N TYR A 64 -7.64 8.63 5.71
CA TYR A 64 -6.49 8.95 4.85
C TYR A 64 -5.70 10.14 5.39
N ARG A 65 -6.40 11.12 5.99
CA ARG A 65 -5.74 12.27 6.64
C ARG A 65 -4.88 11.81 7.82
N ALA A 66 -5.38 10.88 8.64
CA ALA A 66 -4.62 10.30 9.74
C ALA A 66 -3.40 9.48 9.25
N LEU A 67 -3.57 8.68 8.18
CA LEU A 67 -2.47 7.91 7.59
C LEU A 67 -1.38 8.83 7.00
N VAL A 68 -1.78 9.87 6.28
CA VAL A 68 -0.86 10.89 5.74
C VAL A 68 -0.16 11.65 6.85
N ASP A 69 -0.86 12.05 7.91
CA ASP A 69 -0.25 12.72 9.06
C ASP A 69 0.84 11.86 9.72
N LEU A 70 0.57 10.57 9.93
CA LEU A 70 1.57 9.63 10.44
C LEU A 70 2.77 9.50 9.50
N GLY A 71 2.53 9.32 8.20
CA GLY A 71 3.59 9.20 7.20
C GLY A 71 4.47 10.45 7.12
N ASP A 72 3.85 11.63 7.03
CA ASP A 72 4.56 12.91 6.98
C ASP A 72 5.38 13.14 8.26
N LYS A 73 4.83 12.84 9.46
CA LYS A 73 5.57 12.94 10.73
C LYS A 73 6.74 11.97 10.81
N ALA A 74 6.58 10.77 10.27
CA ALA A 74 7.64 9.77 10.17
C ALA A 74 8.61 10.05 9.00
N THR A 75 8.37 11.09 8.19
CA THR A 75 9.08 11.36 6.94
C THR A 75 9.10 10.15 5.98
N LEU A 76 8.03 9.34 6.00
CA LEU A 76 7.84 8.19 5.14
C LEU A 76 6.90 8.54 3.97
N PRO A 77 7.22 8.13 2.74
CA PRO A 77 6.26 8.18 1.65
C PRO A 77 5.10 7.22 1.94
N VAL A 78 3.88 7.69 1.66
CA VAL A 78 2.66 6.90 1.78
C VAL A 78 2.07 6.69 0.40
N PHE A 79 1.71 5.45 0.10
CA PHE A 79 1.09 5.07 -1.16
C PHE A 79 -0.22 4.34 -0.91
N VAL A 80 -1.15 4.50 -1.84
CA VAL A 80 -2.31 3.61 -1.97
C VAL A 80 -2.12 2.82 -3.23
N CYS A 81 -2.16 1.49 -3.11
CA CYS A 81 -2.01 0.59 -4.23
C CYS A 81 -3.30 -0.19 -4.46
N ARG A 82 -3.89 -0.04 -5.65
CA ARG A 82 -5.03 -0.86 -6.08
C ARG A 82 -4.54 -1.95 -7.03
N TYR A 83 -4.81 -3.21 -6.72
CA TYR A 83 -4.36 -4.36 -7.52
C TYR A 83 -5.53 -5.20 -8.04
N SER A 84 -5.37 -5.82 -9.21
CA SER A 84 -6.37 -6.74 -9.77
C SER A 84 -6.27 -8.15 -9.20
N ASP A 85 -7.36 -8.92 -9.20
CA ASP A 85 -7.42 -10.29 -8.65
C ASP A 85 -6.41 -11.24 -9.32
N ASN A 86 -6.14 -11.02 -10.60
CA ASN A 86 -5.15 -11.77 -11.37
C ASN A 86 -3.73 -11.18 -11.31
N PHE A 87 -3.50 -10.15 -10.48
CA PHE A 87 -2.23 -9.45 -10.31
C PHE A 87 -1.61 -8.86 -11.58
N MET A 88 -2.36 -8.72 -12.66
CA MET A 88 -1.88 -8.13 -13.91
C MET A 88 -1.80 -6.60 -13.87
N ARG A 89 -2.56 -5.96 -12.98
CA ARG A 89 -2.69 -4.51 -12.90
C ARG A 89 -2.44 -4.02 -11.47
N TRP A 90 -1.53 -3.06 -11.33
CA TRP A 90 -1.18 -2.41 -10.07
C TRP A 90 -1.21 -0.89 -10.26
N GLU A 91 -2.18 -0.23 -9.67
CA GLU A 91 -2.35 1.23 -9.72
C GLU A 91 -1.79 1.83 -8.45
N ILE A 92 -0.90 2.82 -8.58
CA ILE A 92 -0.26 3.48 -7.44
C ILE A 92 -0.66 4.94 -7.42
N ASP A 93 -1.17 5.37 -6.26
CA ASP A 93 -1.41 6.75 -5.90
C ASP A 93 -0.44 7.19 -4.79
N PRO A 94 0.41 8.21 -5.02
CA PRO A 94 1.17 8.85 -3.96
C PRO A 94 0.23 9.72 -3.11
N ILE A 95 0.19 9.49 -1.81
CA ILE A 95 -0.56 10.32 -0.87
C ILE A 95 0.39 10.92 0.16
N GLY A 96 0.17 12.18 0.52
CA GLY A 96 1.06 12.91 1.44
C GLY A 96 2.30 13.51 0.78
N LYS A 97 3.00 14.37 1.52
CA LYS A 97 4.00 15.29 0.96
C LYS A 97 5.23 14.55 0.44
N VAL A 98 5.68 13.54 1.18
CA VAL A 98 6.92 12.81 0.88
C VAL A 98 6.76 11.98 -0.41
N ALA A 99 5.64 11.28 -0.57
CA ALA A 99 5.38 10.46 -1.76
C ALA A 99 5.16 11.33 -3.00
N THR A 100 4.34 12.39 -2.89
CA THR A 100 4.08 13.33 -4.01
C THR A 100 5.36 13.98 -4.48
N ARG A 101 6.17 14.54 -3.57
CA ARG A 101 7.46 15.14 -3.93
C ARG A 101 8.38 14.14 -4.62
N LYS A 102 8.45 12.90 -4.13
CA LYS A 102 9.28 11.86 -4.74
C LYS A 102 8.85 11.55 -6.17
N PHE A 103 7.55 11.52 -6.45
CA PHE A 103 7.01 11.36 -7.81
C PHE A 103 7.36 12.56 -8.69
N GLU A 104 7.18 13.78 -8.20
CA GLU A 104 7.50 15.03 -8.92
C GLU A 104 8.98 15.12 -9.30
N GLU A 105 9.88 14.89 -8.32
CA GLU A 105 11.34 14.90 -8.52
C GLU A 105 11.78 13.91 -9.61
N HIS A 106 11.09 12.77 -9.74
CA HIS A 106 11.38 11.72 -10.72
C HIS A 106 10.49 11.82 -11.97
N LYS A 107 9.70 12.88 -12.13
CA LYS A 107 8.78 13.11 -13.26
C LYS A 107 7.80 11.95 -13.49
N ILE A 108 7.37 11.32 -12.40
CA ILE A 108 6.36 10.26 -12.42
C ILE A 108 4.97 10.92 -12.35
N PRO A 109 4.01 10.52 -13.21
CA PRO A 109 2.63 11.02 -13.13
C PRO A 109 2.01 10.77 -11.74
N SER A 110 1.10 11.65 -11.32
CA SER A 110 0.43 11.58 -10.01
C SER A 110 -0.44 10.33 -9.78
N ARG A 111 -0.60 9.48 -10.80
CA ARG A 111 -1.11 8.11 -10.72
C ARG A 111 -0.43 7.28 -11.80
N VAL A 112 -0.01 6.07 -11.47
CA VAL A 112 0.61 5.16 -12.45
C VAL A 112 -0.01 3.77 -12.39
N THR A 113 -0.16 3.14 -13.54
CA THR A 113 -0.55 1.73 -13.67
C THR A 113 0.65 0.91 -14.12
N LEU A 114 0.94 -0.16 -13.40
CA LEU A 114 2.10 -1.02 -13.58
C LEU A 114 1.69 -2.50 -13.71
N THR A 115 2.56 -3.31 -14.32
CA THR A 115 2.52 -4.78 -14.18
C THR A 115 3.10 -5.18 -12.82
N GLU A 116 2.92 -6.43 -12.40
CA GLU A 116 3.50 -6.92 -11.14
C GLU A 116 5.02 -6.78 -11.10
N LYS A 117 5.73 -7.16 -12.19
CA LYS A 117 7.18 -6.95 -12.29
C LYS A 117 7.58 -5.49 -12.10
N ARG A 118 6.85 -4.55 -12.72
CA ARG A 118 7.14 -3.11 -12.59
C ARG A 118 6.79 -2.60 -11.19
N TYR A 119 5.73 -3.12 -10.58
CA TYR A 119 5.35 -2.80 -9.21
C TYR A 119 6.41 -3.26 -8.21
N VAL A 120 6.89 -4.50 -8.33
CA VAL A 120 7.97 -5.00 -7.46
C VAL A 120 9.27 -4.22 -7.68
N LYS A 121 9.63 -3.90 -8.93
CA LYS A 121 10.76 -2.98 -9.20
C LYS A 121 10.59 -1.63 -8.52
N PHE A 122 9.37 -1.08 -8.50
CA PHE A 122 9.07 0.15 -7.77
C PHE A 122 9.34 0.00 -6.26
N LEU A 123 8.93 -1.11 -5.63
CA LEU A 123 9.23 -1.36 -4.21
C LEU A 123 10.74 -1.46 -3.93
N TYR A 124 11.50 -2.13 -4.80
CA TYR A 124 12.96 -2.19 -4.69
C TYR A 124 13.61 -0.81 -4.87
N TRP A 125 13.14 -0.02 -5.83
CA TRP A 125 13.58 1.36 -6.02
C TRP A 125 13.32 2.22 -4.78
N LEU A 126 12.19 2.05 -4.09
CA LEU A 126 11.94 2.75 -2.83
C LEU A 126 13.01 2.47 -1.78
N ARG A 127 13.57 1.24 -1.77
CA ARG A 127 14.65 0.80 -0.86
C ARG A 127 16.04 1.24 -1.32
N GLY A 128 16.17 1.88 -2.49
CA GLY A 128 17.45 2.21 -3.10
C GLY A 128 18.18 0.99 -3.66
N ALA A 129 17.44 -0.03 -4.09
CA ALA A 129 18.00 -1.28 -4.60
C ALA A 129 17.40 -1.64 -5.98
N GLU A 130 18.07 -2.54 -6.70
CA GLU A 130 17.52 -3.19 -7.88
C GLU A 130 16.84 -4.51 -7.48
N ALA A 131 15.75 -4.85 -8.19
CA ALA A 131 15.07 -6.12 -7.99
C ALA A 131 15.90 -7.26 -8.62
N PRO A 132 16.19 -8.36 -7.88
CA PRO A 132 16.92 -9.49 -8.42
C PRO A 132 16.19 -10.13 -9.61
N PRO A 133 16.87 -10.47 -10.72
CA PRO A 133 16.24 -11.06 -11.90
C PRO A 133 15.41 -12.31 -11.58
N GLU A 134 15.91 -13.19 -10.71
CA GLU A 134 15.28 -14.44 -10.30
C GLU A 134 13.96 -14.24 -9.56
N VAL A 135 13.78 -13.09 -8.89
CA VAL A 135 12.50 -12.70 -8.28
C VAL A 135 11.53 -12.27 -9.37
N LEU A 136 12.01 -11.47 -10.33
CA LEU A 136 11.17 -10.93 -11.39
C LEU A 136 10.65 -12.01 -12.33
N GLU A 137 11.43 -13.06 -12.61
CA GLU A 137 11.04 -14.16 -13.49
C GLU A 137 9.77 -14.90 -13.04
N GLN A 138 9.45 -14.85 -11.74
CA GLN A 138 8.31 -15.54 -11.14
C GLN A 138 7.02 -14.73 -11.16
N LEU A 139 7.09 -13.45 -11.53
CA LEU A 139 5.99 -12.49 -11.42
C LEU A 139 5.30 -12.24 -12.74
N ASN A 140 4.06 -11.75 -12.69
CA ASN A 140 3.28 -11.41 -13.85
C ASN A 140 3.80 -10.15 -14.57
N GLY A 141 3.79 -10.23 -15.91
CA GLY A 141 4.03 -9.13 -16.84
C GLY A 141 5.47 -8.70 -17.02
#